data_AF-A0A974D1E6-F1
#
_entry.id   AF-A0A974D1E6-F1
#
_cell.length_a   1.000
_cell.length_b   1.000
_cell.length_c   1.000
_cell.angle_alpha   90.00
_cell.angle_beta   90.00
_cell.angle_gamma   90.00
#
_symmetry.space_group_name_H-M   'P 1'
#
loop_
_entity.id
_entity.type
_entity.pdbx_description
1 polymer ?
#
loop_
_entity_poly.entity_id
_entity_poly.type
_entity_poly.pdbx_seq_one_letter_code
_entity_poly.pdbx_strand_id
1 'polypeptide(L)'
;MLPGPVTPHKKSLTGYCLSAARTVIPRHWRSAITPSIAEWYTEMGSIMRMEELLCFAQGRQDSFVRTWSTWVTFMATMPQI
;
A
#
# COMPACT_ATOMS: atom_id res chain seq x y z
N MET A 1 -22.74 18.26 -6.66
CA MET A 1 -23.21 17.05 -5.95
C MET A 1 -22.55 15.85 -6.60
N LEU A 2 -21.77 15.07 -5.85
CA LEU A 2 -21.16 13.84 -6.38
C LEU A 2 -22.26 12.76 -6.51
N PRO A 3 -22.38 12.08 -7.67
CA PRO A 3 -23.48 11.17 -7.93
C PRO A 3 -23.23 9.78 -7.33
N GLY A 4 -24.24 9.24 -6.64
CA GLY A 4 -24.34 7.82 -6.26
C GLY A 4 -23.66 7.44 -4.93
N PRO A 5 -24.14 6.38 -4.25
CA PRO A 5 -23.46 5.82 -3.11
C PRO A 5 -22.08 5.34 -3.55
N VAL A 6 -21.03 5.94 -2.99
CA VAL A 6 -19.66 5.46 -3.17
C VAL A 6 -19.59 4.08 -2.53
N THR A 7 -19.72 3.03 -3.34
CA THR A 7 -19.50 1.66 -2.86
C THR A 7 -18.10 1.62 -2.27
N PRO A 8 -17.93 1.26 -0.98
CA PRO A 8 -16.62 1.21 -0.38
C PRO A 8 -15.81 0.19 -1.17
N HIS A 9 -14.79 0.66 -1.91
CA HIS A 9 -13.86 -0.25 -2.57
C HIS A 9 -13.30 -1.18 -1.49
N LYS A 10 -13.49 -2.48 -1.66
CA LYS A 10 -12.90 -3.47 -0.76
C LYS A 10 -11.40 -3.21 -0.72
N LYS A 11 -10.91 -2.82 0.45
CA LYS A 11 -9.49 -2.63 0.73
C LYS A 11 -8.77 -3.95 0.43
N SER A 12 -7.98 -3.96 -0.64
CA SER A 12 -7.22 -5.11 -1.09
C SER A 12 -5.76 -4.71 -1.24
N LEU A 13 -4.87 -5.70 -1.15
CA LEU A 13 -3.44 -5.46 -1.32
C LEU A 13 -3.14 -4.82 -2.69
N THR A 14 -3.81 -5.27 -3.75
CA THR A 14 -3.71 -4.67 -5.08
C THR A 14 -4.10 -3.19 -5.10
N GLY A 15 -5.15 -2.81 -4.37
CA GLY A 15 -5.54 -1.40 -4.25
C GLY A 15 -4.46 -0.55 -3.59
N TYR A 16 -3.76 -1.10 -2.59
CA TYR A 16 -2.62 -0.45 -1.96
C TYR A 16 -1.41 -0.38 -2.89
N CYS A 17 -1.11 -1.43 -3.66
CA CYS A 17 -0.05 -1.39 -4.68
C CYS A 17 -0.34 -0.32 -5.75
N LEU A 18 -1.58 -0.20 -6.21
CA LEU A 18 -1.98 0.85 -7.14
C LEU A 18 -1.87 2.24 -6.52
N SER A 19 -2.16 2.38 -5.22
CA SER A 19 -1.98 3.64 -4.50
C SER A 19 -0.50 4.02 -4.41
N ALA A 20 0.38 3.06 -4.10
CA ALA A 20 1.83 3.27 -4.14
C ALA A 20 2.29 3.69 -5.54
N ALA A 21 1.78 3.05 -6.61
CA ALA A 21 2.11 3.40 -7.99
C ALA A 21 1.69 4.81 -8.37
N ARG A 22 0.50 5.24 -7.92
CA ARG A 22 0.03 6.62 -8.11
C ARG A 22 0.88 7.65 -7.38
N THR A 23 1.64 7.25 -6.36
CA THR A 23 2.57 8.15 -5.67
C THR A 23 3.98 8.10 -6.28
N VAL A 24 4.51 6.90 -6.51
CA VAL A 24 5.91 6.69 -6.90
C VAL A 24 6.16 7.08 -8.36
N ILE A 25 5.29 6.68 -9.29
CA ILE A 25 5.49 6.97 -10.73
C ILE A 25 5.56 8.48 -10.99
N PRO A 26 4.64 9.31 -10.44
CA PRO A 26 4.70 10.75 -10.64
C PRO A 26 5.88 11.44 -9.95
N ARG A 27 6.66 10.79 -9.07
CA ARG A 27 7.92 11.39 -8.57
C ARG A 27 9.02 11.38 -9.64
N HIS A 28 8.92 10.45 -10.59
CA HIS A 28 9.93 10.22 -11.63
C HIS A 28 9.50 10.68 -13.03
N TRP A 29 8.32 11.31 -13.18
CA TRP A 29 7.73 11.62 -14.50
C TRP A 29 8.58 12.52 -15.42
N ARG A 30 9.46 13.36 -14.85
CA ARG A 30 10.39 14.22 -15.61
C ARG A 30 11.76 13.59 -15.82
N SER A 31 12.00 12.43 -15.23
CA SER A 31 13.29 11.74 -15.23
C SER A 31 13.24 10.54 -16.18
N ALA A 32 14.37 10.23 -16.82
CA ALA A 32 14.54 8.95 -17.53
C ALA A 32 14.83 7.79 -16.56
N ILE A 33 15.06 8.09 -15.27
CA ILE A 33 15.34 7.11 -14.23
C ILE A 33 14.03 6.51 -13.76
N THR A 34 13.93 5.19 -13.83
CA THR A 34 12.78 4.44 -13.29
C THR A 34 12.86 4.36 -11.76
N PRO A 35 11.72 4.34 -11.06
CA PRO A 35 11.74 4.20 -9.61
C PRO A 35 12.38 2.87 -9.18
N SER A 36 13.24 2.94 -8.18
CA SER A 36 13.93 1.78 -7.63
C SER A 36 13.01 0.89 -6.81
N ILE A 37 13.35 -0.41 -6.69
CA ILE A 37 12.62 -1.36 -5.83
C ILE A 37 12.51 -0.84 -4.39
N ALA A 38 13.58 -0.21 -3.88
CA ALA A 38 13.61 0.37 -2.53
C ALA A 38 12.55 1.47 -2.33
N GLU A 39 12.32 2.32 -3.34
CA GLU A 39 11.28 3.34 -3.29
C GLU A 39 9.87 2.74 -3.26
N TRP A 40 9.64 1.69 -4.05
CA TRP A 40 8.39 0.94 -4.02
C TRP A 40 8.12 0.33 -2.65
N TYR A 41 9.14 -0.31 -2.07
CA TYR A 41 9.03 -0.95 -0.75
C TYR A 41 8.83 0.08 0.36
N THR A 42 9.50 1.22 0.27
CA THR A 42 9.37 2.33 1.21
C THR A 42 7.96 2.92 1.18
N GLU A 43 7.40 3.15 -0.02
CA GLU A 43 6.05 3.65 -0.16
C GLU A 43 5.01 2.63 0.35
N MET A 44 5.15 1.36 -0.03
CA MET A 44 4.28 0.29 0.46
C MET A 44 4.35 0.13 1.99
N GLY A 45 5.54 0.21 2.57
CA GLY A 45 5.74 0.17 4.03
C GLY A 45 5.08 1.36 4.74
N SER A 46 5.12 2.55 4.14
CA SER A 46 4.45 3.74 4.66
C SER A 46 2.93 3.59 4.65
N ILE A 47 2.36 3.08 3.56
CA ILE A 47 0.92 2.79 3.43
C ILE A 47 0.50 1.73 4.45
N MET A 48 1.26 0.64 4.58
CA MET A 48 0.98 -0.43 5.53
C MET A 48 0.94 0.08 6.97
N ARG A 49 1.95 0.84 7.40
CA ARG A 49 2.02 1.37 8.77
C ARG A 49 0.86 2.32 9.06
N MET A 50 0.47 3.14 8.09
CA MET A 50 -0.70 4.01 8.26
C MET A 50 -1.99 3.20 8.40
N GLU A 51 -2.17 2.17 7.58
CA GLU A 51 -3.34 1.29 7.65
C GLU A 51 -3.37 0.47 8.94
N GLU A 52 -2.22 0.03 9.45
CA GLU A 52 -2.08 -0.64 10.74
C GLU A 52 -2.62 0.24 11.88
N LEU A 53 -2.16 1.49 11.94
CA LEU A 53 -2.63 2.46 12.94
C LEU A 53 -4.13 2.72 12.84
N LEU A 54 -4.67 2.86 11.61
CA LEU A 54 -6.09 3.08 11.38
C LEU A 54 -6.93 1.87 11.78
N CYS A 55 -6.50 0.66 11.42
CA CYS A 55 -7.18 -0.57 11.81
C CYS A 55 -7.12 -0.79 13.31
N PHE A 56 -5.99 -0.49 13.96
CA PHE A 56 -5.86 -0.54 15.40
C PHE A 56 -6.83 0.41 16.10
N ALA A 57 -6.86 1.68 15.67
CA ALA A 57 -7.76 2.69 16.22
C ALA A 57 -9.26 2.35 16.03
N GLN A 58 -9.59 1.55 15.02
CA GLN A 58 -10.96 1.16 14.67
C GLN A 58 -11.36 -0.24 15.16
N GLY A 59 -10.47 -0.97 15.85
CA GLY A 59 -10.74 -2.35 16.28
C GLY A 59 -10.90 -3.34 15.11
N ARG A 60 -10.23 -3.11 13.98
CA ARG A 60 -10.30 -3.91 12.74
C ARG A 60 -8.99 -4.63 12.42
N GLN A 61 -8.27 -5.09 13.43
CA GLN A 61 -6.98 -5.77 13.30
C GLN A 61 -7.07 -7.01 12.41
N ASP A 62 -8.14 -7.79 12.51
CA ASP A 62 -8.34 -8.97 11.64
C ASP A 62 -8.38 -8.62 10.16
N SER A 63 -8.96 -7.46 9.82
CA SER A 63 -8.97 -6.97 8.44
C SER A 63 -7.59 -6.54 7.98
N PHE A 64 -6.78 -5.97 8.87
CA PHE A 64 -5.39 -5.63 8.57
C PHE A 64 -4.58 -6.89 8.27
N VAL A 65 -4.62 -7.89 9.17
CA VAL A 65 -3.88 -9.15 9.03
C VAL A 65 -4.28 -9.85 7.73
N ARG A 66 -5.58 -9.94 7.43
CA ARG A 66 -6.05 -10.59 6.20
C ARG A 66 -5.55 -9.91 4.92
N THR A 67 -5.40 -8.59 4.93
CA THR A 67 -4.98 -7.84 3.73
C THR A 67 -3.45 -7.79 3.59
N TRP A 68 -2.71 -7.70 4.70
CA TRP A 68 -1.27 -7.43 4.68
C TRP A 68 -0.38 -8.65 4.95
N SER A 69 -0.94 -9.80 5.38
CA SER A 69 -0.16 -11.01 5.63
C SER A 69 0.70 -11.41 4.43
N THR A 70 0.15 -11.40 3.22
CA THR A 70 0.90 -11.71 1.98
C THR A 70 2.11 -10.79 1.79
N TRP A 71 1.97 -9.49 2.06
CA TRP A 71 3.06 -8.53 1.94
C TRP A 71 4.13 -8.73 3.01
N VAL A 72 3.70 -8.94 4.27
CA VAL A 72 4.63 -9.19 5.38
C VAL A 72 5.43 -10.46 5.16
N THR A 73 4.77 -11.55 4.73
CA THR A 73 5.45 -12.81 4.38
C THR A 73 6.45 -12.59 3.24
N PHE A 74 6.04 -11.89 2.18
CA PHE A 74 6.92 -11.55 1.08
C PHE A 74 8.19 -10.80 1.53
N MET A 75 8.03 -9.75 2.36
CA MET A 75 9.14 -8.98 2.89
C MET A 75 10.04 -9.79 3.82
N ALA A 76 9.48 -10.72 4.60
CA ALA A 76 10.25 -11.61 5.48
C ALA A 76 11.06 -12.65 4.70
N THR A 77 10.59 -13.06 3.51
CA THR A 77 11.28 -14.04 2.66
C THR A 77 12.30 -13.42 1.70
N MET A 78 12.26 -12.10 1.49
CA MET A 78 13.20 -11.40 0.61
C MET A 78 14.57 -11.24 1.30
N PRO A 79 15.69 -11.55 0.61
CA PRO A 79 17.02 -11.19 1.09
C PRO A 79 17.07 -9.67 1.32
N GLN A 80 17.59 -9.24 2.47
CA GLN A 80 17.86 -7.83 2.73
C GLN A 80 18.85 -7.35 1.66
N ILE A 81 18.37 -6.55 0.69
CA ILE A 81 19.17 -5.94 -0.38
C ILE A 81 19.87 -4.70 0.18
#